data_AF-C5C0B7-F1
#
_entry.id   AF-C5C0B7-F1
#
_cell.length_a   1.000
_cell.length_b   1.000
_cell.length_c   1.000
_cell.angle_alpha   90.00
_cell.angle_beta   90.00
_cell.angle_gamma   90.00
#
_symmetry.space_group_name_H-M   'P 1'
#
loop_
_entity.id
_entity.type
_entity.pdbx_description
1 polymer ?
#
loop_
_entity_poly.entity_id
_entity_poly.type
_entity_poly.pdbx_seq_one_letter_code
_entity_poly.pdbx_strand_id
1 'polypeptide(L)'
;MDADERLAVFLDYENLALGAREHLGGMAFDFGPIADALAVRGRVVVRRAYADWSYFDDDRRALTRHQVELIEMPQRMGASRKNAADIKMVVDAIEMAFEREYISTFVMCTGDSDFSPLVHKLRELNKRVIGVGVENSTSRLLPPACDEFLFYDRLEGVDVPDEPAPTTRRGSGRRAAAAPAPAEPAPGAGQPVVVDPATATDQEAPDAAAARQDADGAEPAEEQPELAVRIAQTLSDLEASAGGTVTASLLKRTLLRKDPTFSEADYGYRAFGELLRHLADDGVVELSAGPAAGDPQIALPEQGDRAEAFALVRSVVAEAGGRAALSGLKNKLRKARPAFSEKSLGFRGFLQFCKAAQEAGVVALAWDDDADDYLVTV
;
A
#
# COMPACT_ATOMS: atom_id res chain seq x y z
N MET A 1 35.48 12.47 5.96
CA MET A 1 35.76 11.45 4.94
C MET A 1 34.48 10.67 4.82
N ASP A 2 33.68 10.94 3.80
CA ASP A 2 32.47 10.16 3.53
C ASP A 2 32.91 8.73 3.23
N ALA A 3 32.74 7.85 4.22
CA ALA A 3 32.98 6.44 4.02
C ALA A 3 31.84 5.95 3.12
N ASP A 4 32.14 5.74 1.83
CA ASP A 4 31.23 5.06 0.92
C ASP A 4 30.60 3.85 1.63
N GLU A 5 29.27 3.79 1.69
CA GLU A 5 28.58 2.65 2.28
C GLU A 5 29.00 1.36 1.58
N ARG A 6 29.33 0.32 2.37
CA ARG A 6 29.69 -1.00 1.88
C ARG A 6 28.55 -1.96 2.18
N LEU A 7 27.98 -2.51 1.12
CA LEU A 7 26.76 -3.31 1.17
C LEU A 7 27.08 -4.80 1.04
N ALA A 8 26.42 -5.63 1.85
CA ALA A 8 26.38 -7.07 1.68
C ALA A 8 24.95 -7.51 1.33
N VAL A 9 24.79 -8.22 0.22
CA VAL A 9 23.48 -8.66 -0.29
C VAL A 9 23.33 -10.16 -0.06
N PHE A 10 22.22 -10.53 0.57
CA PHE A 10 21.82 -11.89 0.87
C PHE A 10 20.46 -12.14 0.22
N LEU A 11 20.40 -13.08 -0.71
CA LEU A 11 19.19 -13.42 -1.45
C LEU A 11 18.64 -14.76 -1.00
N ASP A 12 17.42 -14.76 -0.50
CA ASP A 12 16.57 -15.93 -0.44
C ASP A 12 15.98 -16.15 -1.82
N TYR A 13 16.70 -16.91 -2.65
CA TYR A 13 16.35 -17.03 -4.06
C TYR A 13 15.07 -17.85 -4.25
N GLU A 14 14.83 -18.85 -3.41
CA GLU A 14 13.59 -19.64 -3.47
C GLU A 14 12.36 -18.75 -3.22
N ASN A 15 12.40 -17.89 -2.19
CA ASN A 15 11.29 -17.01 -1.85
C ASN A 15 11.04 -15.95 -2.95
N LEU A 16 12.10 -15.32 -3.45
CA LEU A 16 11.98 -14.31 -4.51
C LEU A 16 11.52 -14.90 -5.85
N ALA A 17 12.09 -16.04 -6.25
CA ALA A 17 11.75 -16.67 -7.52
C ALA A 17 10.33 -17.25 -7.52
N LEU A 18 9.89 -17.84 -6.40
CA LEU A 18 8.51 -18.31 -6.26
C LEU A 18 7.53 -17.13 -6.21
N GLY A 19 7.85 -16.09 -5.42
CA GLY A 19 7.05 -14.87 -5.33
C GLY A 19 6.86 -14.21 -6.70
N ALA A 20 7.94 -14.06 -7.46
CA ALA A 20 7.91 -13.52 -8.83
C ALA A 20 7.12 -14.42 -9.79
N ARG A 21 7.33 -15.74 -9.78
CA ARG A 21 6.61 -16.64 -10.70
C ARG A 21 5.11 -16.67 -10.45
N GLU A 22 4.68 -16.60 -9.19
CA GLU A 22 3.27 -16.63 -8.81
C GLU A 22 2.57 -15.29 -9.07
N HIS A 23 3.24 -14.16 -8.78
CA HIS A 23 2.58 -12.84 -8.75
C HIS A 23 2.95 -11.92 -9.94
N LEU A 24 4.01 -12.24 -10.70
CA LEU A 24 4.45 -11.51 -11.89
C LEU A 24 4.21 -12.29 -13.19
N GLY A 25 3.14 -13.10 -13.25
CA GLY A 25 2.71 -13.77 -14.48
C GLY A 25 3.72 -14.79 -15.02
N GLY A 26 4.50 -15.44 -14.16
CA GLY A 26 5.48 -16.45 -14.56
C GLY A 26 6.82 -15.89 -15.06
N MET A 27 7.11 -14.60 -14.84
CA MET A 27 8.41 -14.04 -15.15
C MET A 27 9.54 -14.71 -14.36
N ALA A 28 10.68 -14.86 -15.03
CA ALA A 28 11.93 -15.23 -14.37
C ALA A 28 12.43 -14.04 -13.54
N PHE A 29 12.86 -14.32 -12.32
CA PHE A 29 13.46 -13.30 -11.46
C PHE A 29 14.78 -12.80 -12.07
N ASP A 30 14.96 -11.48 -12.11
CA ASP A 30 16.20 -10.85 -12.56
C ASP A 30 16.84 -10.06 -11.42
N PHE A 31 18.14 -10.26 -11.21
CA PHE A 31 18.89 -9.51 -10.21
C PHE A 31 19.29 -8.10 -10.68
N GLY A 32 19.25 -7.82 -11.99
CA GLY A 32 19.61 -6.53 -12.57
C GLY A 32 18.95 -5.33 -11.88
N PRO A 33 17.61 -5.27 -11.78
CA PRO A 33 16.90 -4.16 -11.12
C PRO A 33 17.32 -3.95 -9.66
N ILE A 34 17.56 -5.03 -8.92
CA ILE A 34 18.08 -4.95 -7.54
C ILE A 34 19.50 -4.39 -7.55
N ALA A 35 20.36 -4.86 -8.44
CA ALA A 35 21.74 -4.38 -8.55
C ALA A 35 21.79 -2.87 -8.84
N ASP A 36 20.94 -2.38 -9.74
CA ASP A 36 20.86 -0.96 -10.12
C ASP A 36 20.32 -0.12 -8.96
N ALA A 37 19.27 -0.59 -8.28
CA ALA A 37 18.77 0.07 -7.07
C ALA A 37 19.84 0.14 -5.98
N LEU A 38 20.67 -0.89 -5.80
CA LEU A 38 21.72 -0.88 -4.78
C LEU A 38 22.93 -0.03 -5.19
N ALA A 39 23.21 0.14 -6.48
CA ALA A 39 24.35 0.91 -6.97
C ALA A 39 24.29 2.39 -6.55
N VAL A 40 23.10 2.96 -6.41
CA VAL A 40 22.92 4.35 -5.92
C VAL A 40 23.03 4.48 -4.40
N ARG A 41 22.98 3.38 -3.65
CA ARG A 41 23.03 3.36 -2.17
C ARG A 41 24.43 3.14 -1.63
N GLY A 42 25.29 2.45 -2.39
CA GLY A 42 26.68 2.28 -2.03
C GLY A 42 27.35 1.17 -2.81
N ARG A 43 28.59 0.85 -2.42
CA ARG A 43 29.37 -0.20 -3.07
C ARG A 43 29.00 -1.55 -2.50
N VAL A 44 28.37 -2.38 -3.31
CA VAL A 44 28.12 -3.78 -2.97
C VAL A 44 29.41 -4.59 -3.02
N VAL A 45 29.84 -5.08 -1.86
CA VAL A 45 31.08 -5.86 -1.66
C VAL A 45 30.84 -7.36 -1.58
N VAL A 46 29.64 -7.78 -1.18
CA VAL A 46 29.23 -9.18 -1.07
C VAL A 46 27.88 -9.36 -1.75
N ARG A 47 27.74 -10.44 -2.51
CA ARG A 47 26.48 -10.88 -3.10
C ARG A 47 26.39 -12.40 -2.94
N ARG A 48 25.42 -12.89 -2.18
CA ARG A 48 25.20 -14.32 -1.94
C ARG A 48 23.74 -14.65 -2.17
N ALA A 49 23.49 -15.72 -2.91
CA ALA A 49 22.16 -16.28 -3.07
C ALA A 49 22.11 -17.68 -2.47
N TYR A 50 21.01 -17.99 -1.78
CA TYR A 50 20.78 -19.24 -1.08
C TYR A 50 19.59 -19.94 -1.72
N ALA A 51 19.82 -21.17 -2.19
CA ALA A 51 18.78 -22.05 -2.72
C ALA A 51 19.29 -23.49 -2.85
N ASP A 52 18.36 -24.42 -3.03
CA ASP A 52 18.65 -25.71 -3.66
C ASP A 52 18.73 -25.50 -5.19
N TRP A 53 19.94 -25.37 -5.72
CA TRP A 53 20.13 -24.98 -7.13
C TRP A 53 19.74 -26.09 -8.10
N SER A 54 19.46 -27.30 -7.62
CA SER A 54 18.92 -28.38 -8.45
C SER A 54 17.55 -28.04 -9.07
N TYR A 55 16.82 -27.07 -8.50
CA TYR A 55 15.53 -26.59 -9.02
C TYR A 55 15.64 -25.34 -9.91
N PHE A 56 16.80 -24.68 -9.95
CA PHE A 56 16.98 -23.35 -10.58
C PHE A 56 18.19 -23.32 -11.52
N ASP A 57 18.48 -24.42 -12.21
CA ASP A 57 19.69 -24.55 -13.04
C ASP A 57 19.78 -23.50 -14.16
N ASP A 58 18.65 -23.09 -14.74
CA ASP A 58 18.60 -22.08 -15.80
C ASP A 58 18.98 -20.67 -15.30
N ASP A 59 18.71 -20.37 -14.03
CA ASP A 59 18.90 -19.06 -13.44
C ASP A 59 20.35 -18.83 -12.95
N ARG A 60 21.11 -19.90 -12.72
CA ARG A 60 22.51 -19.85 -12.23
C ARG A 60 23.37 -18.95 -13.11
N ARG A 61 23.18 -19.01 -14.43
CA ARG A 61 23.93 -18.20 -15.41
C ARG A 61 23.62 -16.72 -15.30
N ALA A 62 22.38 -16.35 -14.97
CA ALA A 62 21.99 -14.96 -14.80
C ALA A 62 22.64 -14.39 -13.54
N LEU A 63 22.52 -15.07 -12.41
CA LEU A 63 23.13 -14.63 -11.14
C LEU A 63 24.66 -14.56 -11.22
N THR A 64 25.31 -15.53 -11.87
CA THR A 64 26.76 -15.53 -12.05
C THR A 64 27.25 -14.31 -12.84
N ARG A 65 26.48 -13.84 -13.85
CA ARG A 65 26.82 -12.62 -14.61
C ARG A 65 26.86 -11.37 -13.72
N HIS A 66 26.06 -11.34 -12.66
CA HIS A 66 26.06 -10.29 -11.65
C HIS A 66 27.05 -10.54 -10.49
N GLN A 67 27.94 -11.52 -10.62
CA GLN A 67 28.94 -11.87 -9.60
C GLN A 67 28.28 -12.24 -8.25
N VAL A 68 27.12 -12.91 -8.31
CA VAL A 68 26.46 -13.46 -7.14
C VAL A 68 27.06 -14.84 -6.83
N GLU A 69 27.56 -15.02 -5.61
CA GLU A 69 28.01 -16.30 -5.10
C GLU A 69 26.79 -17.20 -4.82
N LEU A 70 26.77 -18.39 -5.41
CA LEU A 70 25.66 -19.34 -5.26
C LEU A 70 25.98 -20.30 -4.10
N ILE A 71 25.24 -20.17 -3.01
CA ILE A 71 25.35 -21.03 -1.84
C ILE A 71 24.38 -22.20 -2.01
N GLU A 72 24.92 -23.40 -2.19
CA GLU A 72 24.15 -24.62 -2.39
C GLU A 72 23.57 -25.13 -1.07
N MET A 73 22.25 -25.26 -1.02
CA MET A 73 21.51 -25.74 0.15
C MET A 73 20.71 -27.00 -0.22
N PRO A 74 21.35 -28.18 -0.27
CA PRO A 74 20.69 -29.39 -0.72
C PRO A 74 19.59 -29.81 0.26
N GLN A 75 18.37 -29.96 -0.23
CA GLN A 75 17.24 -30.43 0.58
C GLN A 75 17.30 -31.96 0.69
N ARG A 76 17.47 -32.51 1.91
CA ARG A 76 17.44 -33.98 2.11
C ARG A 76 16.02 -34.51 1.88
N MET A 77 15.88 -35.50 1.01
CA MET A 77 14.62 -36.22 0.81
C MET A 77 14.10 -36.79 2.14
N GLY A 78 12.89 -36.39 2.54
CA GLY A 78 12.14 -37.02 3.64
C GLY A 78 12.18 -36.32 5.00
N ALA A 79 12.91 -35.22 5.17
CA ALA A 79 12.80 -34.34 6.35
C ALA A 79 12.10 -33.04 5.95
N SER A 80 11.36 -32.43 6.88
CA SER A 80 10.60 -31.19 6.67
C SER A 80 11.40 -30.17 5.87
N ARG A 81 11.03 -30.05 4.59
CA ARG A 81 11.46 -29.02 3.66
C ARG A 81 11.10 -27.68 4.30
N LYS A 82 12.05 -26.74 4.45
CA LYS A 82 11.85 -25.27 4.31
C LYS A 82 12.96 -24.41 4.90
N ASN A 83 13.54 -24.72 6.06
CA ASN A 83 14.29 -23.67 6.80
C ASN A 83 15.84 -23.74 6.68
N ALA A 84 16.39 -24.65 5.87
CA ALA A 84 17.84 -24.83 5.81
C ALA A 84 18.56 -23.62 5.19
N ALA A 85 18.01 -23.09 4.09
CA ALA A 85 18.52 -21.88 3.45
C ALA A 85 18.43 -20.68 4.38
N ASP A 86 17.28 -20.48 5.03
CA ASP A 86 17.05 -19.38 5.98
C ASP A 86 18.05 -19.38 7.12
N ILE A 87 18.23 -20.54 7.77
CA ILE A 87 19.17 -20.70 8.87
C ILE A 87 20.59 -20.41 8.40
N LYS A 88 21.00 -20.92 7.23
CA LYS A 88 22.35 -20.66 6.69
C LYS A 88 22.55 -19.18 6.37
N MET A 89 21.55 -18.54 5.78
CA MET A 89 21.60 -17.11 5.47
C MET A 89 21.73 -16.27 6.73
N VAL A 90 20.98 -16.59 7.80
CA VAL A 90 21.08 -15.93 9.12
C VAL A 90 22.47 -16.09 9.71
N VAL A 91 23.02 -17.32 9.70
CA VAL A 91 24.36 -17.59 10.23
C VAL A 91 25.42 -16.77 9.49
N ASP A 92 25.38 -16.76 8.16
CA ASP A 92 26.35 -16.03 7.34
C ASP A 92 26.25 -14.51 7.51
N ALA A 93 25.03 -13.99 7.63
CA ALA A 93 24.81 -12.56 7.84
C ALA A 93 25.37 -12.11 9.20
N ILE A 94 25.14 -12.88 10.26
CA ILE A 94 25.67 -12.59 11.60
C ILE A 94 27.20 -12.74 11.63
N GLU A 95 27.75 -13.84 11.11
CA GLU A 95 29.20 -14.03 11.01
C GLU A 95 29.85 -12.84 10.28
N MET A 96 29.28 -12.44 9.15
CA MET A 96 29.77 -11.30 8.38
C MET A 96 29.69 -9.97 9.14
N ALA A 97 28.63 -9.75 9.92
CA ALA A 97 28.49 -8.54 10.73
C ALA A 97 29.60 -8.42 11.79
N PHE A 98 30.10 -9.54 12.31
CA PHE A 98 31.19 -9.59 13.29
C PHE A 98 32.59 -9.58 12.64
N GLU A 99 32.80 -10.34 11.58
CA GLU A 99 34.13 -10.47 10.96
C GLU A 99 34.52 -9.27 10.08
N ARG A 100 33.53 -8.57 9.53
CA ARG A 100 33.73 -7.53 8.51
C ARG A 100 33.11 -6.22 8.95
N GLU A 101 33.73 -5.57 9.92
CA GLU A 101 33.25 -4.32 10.52
C GLU A 101 32.99 -3.21 9.46
N TYR A 102 33.79 -3.18 8.39
CA TYR A 102 33.66 -2.23 7.29
C TYR A 102 32.36 -2.36 6.48
N ILE A 103 31.61 -3.45 6.63
CA ILE A 103 30.28 -3.61 6.03
C ILE A 103 29.29 -2.91 6.94
N SER A 104 28.77 -1.77 6.48
CA SER A 104 27.84 -0.93 7.23
C SER A 104 26.38 -1.29 6.97
N THR A 105 26.10 -1.87 5.81
CA THR A 105 24.73 -2.02 5.29
C THR A 105 24.49 -3.45 4.82
N PHE A 106 23.41 -4.06 5.30
CA PHE A 106 22.97 -5.41 4.95
C PHE A 106 21.70 -5.33 4.14
N VAL A 107 21.69 -5.99 2.98
CA VAL A 107 20.53 -6.08 2.10
C VAL A 107 19.98 -7.49 2.18
N MET A 108 18.75 -7.61 2.66
CA MET A 108 18.01 -8.86 2.82
C MET A 108 16.98 -8.94 1.71
N CYS A 109 17.23 -9.76 0.69
CA CYS A 109 16.27 -9.98 -0.39
C CYS A 109 15.39 -11.19 -0.04
N THR A 110 14.28 -10.94 0.64
CA THR A 110 13.28 -11.91 1.10
C THR A 110 11.97 -11.19 1.42
N GLY A 111 10.83 -11.87 1.21
CA GLY A 111 9.52 -11.41 1.67
C GLY A 111 9.11 -11.97 3.05
N ASP A 112 9.90 -12.87 3.63
CA ASP A 112 9.51 -13.61 4.84
C ASP A 112 9.78 -12.84 6.14
N SER A 113 8.75 -12.69 6.98
CA SER A 113 8.86 -12.06 8.30
C SER A 113 9.66 -12.88 9.31
N ASP A 114 9.96 -14.15 9.06
CA ASP A 114 10.82 -14.98 9.92
C ASP A 114 12.26 -14.43 10.02
N PHE A 115 12.67 -13.53 9.11
CA PHE A 115 13.93 -12.80 9.19
C PHE A 115 13.92 -11.58 10.11
N SER A 116 12.76 -11.16 10.65
CA SER A 116 12.66 -9.98 11.54
C SER A 116 13.63 -10.03 12.73
N PRO A 117 13.84 -11.18 13.41
CA PRO A 117 14.85 -11.29 14.47
C PRO A 117 16.28 -11.00 14.00
N LEU A 118 16.65 -11.43 12.78
CA LEU A 118 17.96 -11.12 12.18
C LEU A 118 18.07 -9.62 11.90
N VAL A 119 17.03 -9.02 11.34
CA VAL A 119 16.98 -7.57 11.06
C VAL A 119 17.19 -6.77 12.36
N HIS A 120 16.46 -7.11 13.41
CA HIS A 120 16.64 -6.47 14.73
C HIS A 120 18.06 -6.67 15.27
N LYS A 121 18.64 -7.86 15.11
CA LYS A 121 20.00 -8.13 15.58
C LYS A 121 21.06 -7.34 14.82
N LEU A 122 20.93 -7.20 13.50
CA LEU A 122 21.82 -6.38 12.68
C LEU A 122 21.73 -4.90 13.07
N ARG A 123 20.52 -4.40 13.32
CA ARG A 123 20.29 -3.03 13.82
C ARG A 123 20.88 -2.80 15.21
N GLU A 124 20.74 -3.78 16.11
CA GLU A 124 21.40 -3.78 17.44
C GLU A 124 22.93 -3.69 17.30
N LEU A 125 23.51 -4.31 16.26
CA LEU A 125 24.93 -4.22 15.91
C LEU A 125 25.30 -2.95 15.13
N ASN A 126 24.42 -1.94 15.11
CA ASN A 126 24.60 -0.67 14.42
C ASN A 126 24.84 -0.82 12.91
N LYS A 127 24.21 -1.84 12.30
CA LYS A 127 24.18 -2.03 10.84
C LYS A 127 22.87 -1.51 10.30
N ARG A 128 22.92 -0.83 9.16
CA ARG A 128 21.72 -0.45 8.39
C ARG A 128 21.19 -1.67 7.66
N VAL A 129 19.87 -1.87 7.67
CA VAL A 129 19.23 -3.01 6.99
C VAL A 129 18.25 -2.53 5.93
N ILE A 130 18.43 -3.03 4.71
CA ILE A 130 17.57 -2.78 3.56
C ILE A 130 16.88 -4.09 3.20
N GLY A 131 15.56 -4.13 3.28
CA GLY A 131 14.77 -5.25 2.79
C GLY A 131 14.46 -5.10 1.30
N VAL A 132 14.42 -6.22 0.57
CA VAL A 132 13.93 -6.27 -0.81
C VAL A 132 12.99 -7.47 -0.95
N GLY A 133 11.77 -7.26 -1.43
CA GLY A 133 10.80 -8.36 -1.57
C GLY A 133 9.75 -8.06 -2.63
N VAL A 134 9.06 -9.11 -3.10
CA VAL A 134 7.91 -8.99 -4.01
C VAL A 134 6.70 -8.56 -3.19
N GLU A 135 6.00 -7.50 -3.59
CA GLU A 135 4.97 -6.83 -2.79
C GLU A 135 3.87 -7.78 -2.31
N ASN A 136 3.33 -8.58 -3.22
CA ASN A 136 2.21 -9.48 -2.92
C ASN A 136 2.62 -10.72 -2.11
N SER A 137 3.91 -11.08 -2.10
CA SER A 137 4.43 -12.22 -1.31
C SER A 137 5.16 -11.79 -0.04
N THR A 138 5.31 -10.49 0.19
CA THR A 138 6.02 -9.94 1.35
C THR A 138 5.09 -9.81 2.55
N SER A 139 5.50 -10.33 3.70
CA SER A 139 4.80 -10.14 4.96
C SER A 139 4.83 -8.67 5.39
N ARG A 140 3.67 -8.13 5.79
CA ARG A 140 3.53 -6.73 6.26
C ARG A 140 4.37 -6.41 7.49
N LEU A 141 4.85 -7.43 8.20
CA LEU A 141 5.68 -7.27 9.41
C LEU A 141 7.15 -7.01 9.09
N LEU A 142 7.63 -7.40 7.91
CA LEU A 142 9.06 -7.30 7.55
C LEU A 142 9.49 -5.86 7.18
N PRO A 143 8.74 -5.08 6.37
CA PRO A 143 9.14 -3.72 6.03
C PRO A 143 9.31 -2.79 7.24
N PRO A 144 8.41 -2.78 8.26
CA PRO A 144 8.60 -1.96 9.46
C PRO A 144 9.82 -2.36 10.32
N ALA A 145 10.29 -3.59 10.19
CA ALA A 145 11.48 -4.06 10.90
C ALA A 145 12.78 -3.51 10.29
N CYS A 146 12.79 -3.25 8.98
CA CYS A 146 13.94 -2.75 8.23
C CYS A 146 14.11 -1.22 8.37
N ASP A 147 15.31 -0.70 8.10
CA ASP A 147 15.52 0.76 8.03
C ASP A 147 15.03 1.33 6.69
N GLU A 148 15.04 0.50 5.64
CA GLU A 148 14.49 0.79 4.32
C GLU A 148 13.94 -0.50 3.70
N PHE A 149 12.89 -0.41 2.91
CA PHE A 149 12.34 -1.56 2.19
C PHE A 149 12.04 -1.21 0.74
N LEU A 150 12.47 -2.08 -0.19
CA LEU A 150 12.29 -1.93 -1.63
C LEU A 150 11.39 -3.06 -2.14
N PHE A 151 10.29 -2.68 -2.78
CA PHE A 151 9.44 -3.65 -3.47
C PHE A 151 9.99 -3.92 -4.86
N TYR A 152 10.31 -5.18 -5.12
CA TYR A 152 10.93 -5.64 -6.36
C TYR A 152 10.09 -5.23 -7.59
N ASP A 153 8.77 -5.41 -7.51
CA ASP A 153 7.80 -5.11 -8.59
C ASP A 153 7.73 -3.62 -8.93
N ARG A 154 8.24 -2.76 -8.04
CA ARG A 154 8.24 -1.30 -8.20
C ARG A 154 9.62 -0.75 -8.61
N LEU A 155 10.61 -1.62 -8.81
CA LEU A 155 11.94 -1.22 -9.25
C LEU A 155 11.94 -0.87 -10.74
N GLU A 156 12.69 0.16 -11.10
CA GLU A 156 12.90 0.53 -12.50
C GLU A 156 13.56 -0.64 -13.25
N GLY A 157 13.00 -1.02 -14.41
CA GLY A 157 13.47 -2.17 -15.20
C GLY A 157 12.70 -3.48 -14.96
N VAL A 158 11.73 -3.50 -14.04
CA VAL A 158 10.77 -4.61 -13.90
C VAL A 158 9.48 -4.24 -14.64
N ASP A 159 9.28 -4.79 -15.84
CA ASP A 159 8.05 -4.62 -16.61
C ASP A 159 6.96 -5.57 -16.09
N VAL A 160 6.32 -5.20 -14.98
CA VAL A 160 5.12 -5.90 -14.49
C VAL A 160 4.01 -5.75 -15.53
N PRO A 161 3.34 -6.82 -15.98
CA PRO A 161 2.22 -6.68 -16.90
C PRO A 161 1.12 -5.92 -16.15
N ASP A 162 0.72 -4.76 -16.65
CA ASP A 162 -0.42 -4.00 -16.12
C ASP A 162 -1.62 -4.95 -15.96
N GLU A 163 -2.18 -5.03 -14.73
CA GLU A 163 -3.50 -5.64 -14.56
C GLU A 163 -4.48 -4.95 -15.51
N PRO A 164 -5.28 -5.70 -16.29
CA PRO A 164 -6.12 -5.10 -17.31
C PRO A 164 -7.17 -4.21 -16.64
N ALA A 165 -7.06 -2.90 -16.87
CA ALA A 165 -8.05 -1.91 -16.49
C ALA A 165 -9.46 -2.37 -16.95
N PRO A 166 -10.51 -2.16 -16.14
CA PRO A 166 -11.84 -2.65 -16.45
C PRO A 166 -12.38 -1.92 -17.68
N THR A 167 -12.40 -2.61 -18.83
CA THR A 167 -13.02 -2.08 -20.04
C THR A 167 -14.51 -1.94 -19.79
N THR A 168 -15.02 -0.72 -19.83
CA THR A 168 -16.44 -0.42 -19.77
C THR A 168 -17.11 -0.97 -21.04
N ARG A 169 -17.72 -2.16 -20.94
CA ARG A 169 -18.53 -2.73 -22.02
C ARG A 169 -19.80 -1.91 -22.19
N ARG A 170 -19.77 -0.94 -23.10
CA ARG A 170 -20.95 -0.30 -23.68
C ARG A 170 -21.78 -1.33 -24.44
N GLY A 171 -23.06 -1.38 -24.12
CA GLY A 171 -24.02 -2.29 -24.74
C GLY A 171 -24.35 -1.95 -26.19
N SER A 172 -24.53 -3.01 -26.97
CA SER A 172 -25.46 -3.14 -28.10
C SER A 172 -25.58 -4.65 -28.30
N GLY A 173 -26.74 -5.30 -28.41
CA GLY A 173 -27.95 -4.95 -29.11
C GLY A 173 -28.37 -6.17 -29.94
N ARG A 174 -29.14 -7.07 -29.32
CA ARG A 174 -30.26 -7.85 -29.90
C ARG A 174 -30.04 -8.57 -31.25
N ARG A 175 -30.07 -9.92 -31.24
CA ARG A 175 -30.96 -10.68 -32.15
C ARG A 175 -31.24 -12.11 -31.68
N ALA A 176 -32.48 -12.50 -31.88
CA ALA A 176 -33.14 -13.71 -31.40
C ALA A 176 -33.17 -14.85 -32.43
N ALA A 177 -33.31 -16.08 -31.94
CA ALA A 177 -34.07 -17.23 -32.48
C ALA A 177 -33.50 -18.51 -31.85
N ALA A 178 -34.19 -19.62 -31.59
CA ALA A 178 -35.58 -20.05 -31.50
C ALA A 178 -35.45 -21.56 -31.16
N ALA A 179 -36.20 -22.07 -30.18
CA ALA A 179 -36.28 -23.51 -29.89
C ALA A 179 -37.06 -24.25 -30.99
N PRO A 180 -36.92 -25.59 -31.09
CA PRO A 180 -37.96 -26.43 -30.47
C PRO A 180 -37.45 -27.74 -29.84
N ALA A 181 -38.32 -28.35 -29.01
CA ALA A 181 -38.22 -29.67 -28.38
C ALA A 181 -39.14 -30.70 -29.13
N PRO A 182 -39.52 -31.87 -28.56
CA PRO A 182 -38.79 -33.15 -28.46
C PRO A 182 -39.61 -34.38 -28.98
N ALA A 183 -39.03 -35.59 -29.10
CA ALA A 183 -39.74 -36.90 -28.97
C ALA A 183 -38.80 -38.15 -29.05
N GLU A 184 -38.93 -39.04 -28.05
CA GLU A 184 -38.51 -40.47 -27.98
C GLU A 184 -39.51 -41.41 -28.73
N PRO A 185 -39.53 -42.78 -28.63
CA PRO A 185 -38.59 -43.80 -28.08
C PRO A 185 -38.34 -45.10 -28.95
N ALA A 186 -37.22 -45.81 -28.66
CA ALA A 186 -36.94 -47.26 -28.46
C ALA A 186 -37.53 -48.39 -29.41
N PRO A 187 -37.20 -49.72 -29.27
CA PRO A 187 -36.27 -50.43 -28.37
C PRO A 187 -35.47 -51.66 -28.96
N GLY A 188 -34.56 -52.22 -28.14
CA GLY A 188 -34.23 -53.67 -28.05
C GLY A 188 -32.89 -54.10 -28.66
N ALA A 189 -32.03 -54.94 -28.04
CA ALA A 189 -32.06 -55.67 -26.77
C ALA A 189 -30.63 -56.21 -26.47
N GLY A 190 -30.30 -56.44 -25.20
CA GLY A 190 -29.18 -57.31 -24.79
C GLY A 190 -28.15 -56.70 -23.84
N GLN A 191 -28.48 -56.61 -22.55
CA GLN A 191 -27.57 -56.49 -21.40
C GLN A 191 -27.66 -57.81 -20.60
N PRO A 192 -26.90 -58.06 -19.51
CA PRO A 192 -25.77 -57.33 -18.87
C PRO A 192 -24.59 -58.32 -18.54
N VAL A 193 -23.47 -58.02 -17.85
CA VAL A 193 -23.28 -57.53 -16.47
C VAL A 193 -21.78 -57.20 -16.25
N VAL A 194 -21.52 -55.91 -15.99
CA VAL A 194 -20.66 -55.24 -14.96
C VAL A 194 -19.59 -56.04 -14.19
N VAL A 195 -18.42 -55.48 -13.85
CA VAL A 195 -18.23 -54.25 -13.04
C VAL A 195 -16.94 -53.47 -13.32
N ASP A 196 -17.07 -52.18 -13.02
CA ASP A 196 -16.38 -50.97 -13.48
C ASP A 196 -15.03 -50.57 -12.82
N PRO A 197 -14.34 -49.54 -13.39
CA PRO A 197 -12.97 -49.09 -13.15
C PRO A 197 -12.83 -47.61 -12.65
N ALA A 198 -11.58 -47.11 -12.69
CA ALA A 198 -11.07 -45.75 -13.09
C ALA A 198 -11.61 -44.46 -12.42
N THR A 199 -10.83 -43.46 -11.96
CA THR A 199 -9.77 -42.57 -12.54
C THR A 199 -10.17 -41.64 -13.69
N ALA A 200 -9.82 -40.33 -13.53
CA ALA A 200 -9.59 -39.27 -14.55
C ALA A 200 -10.86 -38.75 -15.28
N THR A 201 -11.06 -37.48 -15.67
CA THR A 201 -10.20 -36.27 -15.85
C THR A 201 -11.10 -35.03 -16.08
N ASP A 202 -10.49 -33.84 -15.95
CA ASP A 202 -10.73 -32.55 -16.65
C ASP A 202 -12.00 -31.68 -16.49
N GLN A 203 -11.71 -30.45 -16.04
CA GLN A 203 -12.13 -29.11 -16.49
C GLN A 203 -13.57 -28.86 -17.01
N GLU A 204 -14.31 -27.99 -16.30
CA GLU A 204 -14.84 -26.72 -16.84
C GLU A 204 -15.46 -25.86 -15.71
N ALA A 205 -15.33 -24.54 -15.82
CA ALA A 205 -15.84 -23.54 -14.89
C ALA A 205 -17.38 -23.44 -14.92
N PRO A 206 -18.00 -22.93 -13.83
CA PRO A 206 -19.23 -22.17 -14.00
C PRO A 206 -19.14 -20.76 -13.37
N ASP A 207 -19.61 -19.81 -14.17
CA ASP A 207 -20.07 -18.49 -13.77
C ASP A 207 -21.52 -18.61 -13.25
N ALA A 208 -21.82 -18.00 -12.10
CA ALA A 208 -23.03 -17.21 -11.84
C ALA A 208 -23.30 -17.06 -10.34
N ALA A 209 -23.34 -15.79 -9.94
CA ALA A 209 -24.02 -15.21 -8.80
C ALA A 209 -25.23 -15.99 -8.25
N ALA A 210 -25.24 -16.19 -6.92
CA ALA A 210 -26.24 -15.60 -6.02
C ALA A 210 -26.22 -16.30 -4.65
N ALA A 211 -25.73 -15.61 -3.62
CA ALA A 211 -26.26 -15.70 -2.26
C ALA A 211 -25.83 -14.45 -1.48
N ARG A 212 -26.69 -13.44 -1.52
CA ARG A 212 -26.72 -12.40 -0.49
C ARG A 212 -27.43 -12.99 0.73
N GLN A 213 -26.83 -12.86 1.90
CA GLN A 213 -27.53 -12.75 3.18
C GLN A 213 -26.59 -12.09 4.19
N ASP A 214 -26.81 -10.78 4.35
CA ASP A 214 -26.90 -10.04 5.60
C ASP A 214 -25.96 -10.43 6.76
N ALA A 215 -24.88 -9.68 6.90
CA ALA A 215 -24.27 -9.37 8.19
C ALA A 215 -24.00 -7.86 8.23
N ASP A 216 -25.00 -7.15 8.73
CA ASP A 216 -24.98 -5.72 9.01
C ASP A 216 -24.16 -5.46 10.29
N GLY A 217 -23.38 -4.37 10.29
CA GLY A 217 -22.86 -3.74 11.51
C GLY A 217 -21.39 -3.97 11.87
N ALA A 218 -20.46 -3.36 11.13
CA ALA A 218 -19.21 -2.83 11.68
C ALA A 218 -18.68 -1.71 10.76
N GLU A 219 -18.97 -0.45 11.12
CA GLU A 219 -18.36 0.72 10.50
C GLU A 219 -16.84 0.76 10.80
N PRO A 220 -15.95 0.96 9.80
CA PRO A 220 -14.57 1.36 10.06
C PRO A 220 -14.49 2.90 10.00
N ALA A 221 -14.93 3.59 11.05
CA ALA A 221 -14.95 5.05 11.11
C ALA A 221 -13.72 5.67 11.81
N GLU A 222 -12.76 4.88 12.30
CA GLU A 222 -11.65 5.38 13.14
C GLU A 222 -10.27 5.47 12.45
N GLU A 223 -10.01 4.76 11.35
CA GLU A 223 -8.71 4.80 10.65
C GLU A 223 -8.63 5.83 9.51
N GLN A 224 -9.76 6.18 8.91
CA GLN A 224 -9.90 7.23 7.89
C GLN A 224 -9.33 8.61 8.30
N PRO A 225 -9.48 9.10 9.55
CA PRO A 225 -8.93 10.39 9.95
C PRO A 225 -7.40 10.43 9.94
N GLU A 226 -6.68 9.32 10.17
CA GLU A 226 -5.21 9.32 10.13
C GLU A 226 -4.69 9.44 8.70
N LEU A 227 -5.28 8.72 7.75
CA LEU A 227 -4.88 8.79 6.35
C LEU A 227 -5.11 10.17 5.75
N ALA A 228 -6.28 10.75 5.97
CA ALA A 228 -6.62 12.09 5.47
C ALA A 228 -5.63 13.15 5.98
N VAL A 229 -5.28 13.09 7.27
CA VAL A 229 -4.29 13.99 7.88
C VAL A 229 -2.90 13.76 7.27
N ARG A 230 -2.50 12.52 7.06
CA ARG A 230 -1.20 12.17 6.48
C ARG A 230 -1.05 12.64 5.03
N ILE A 231 -2.13 12.51 4.24
CA ILE A 231 -2.20 12.99 2.87
C ILE A 231 -2.13 14.52 2.84
N ALA A 232 -2.92 15.21 3.68
CA ALA A 232 -2.91 16.65 3.77
C ALA A 232 -1.55 17.22 4.22
N GLN A 233 -0.88 16.57 5.17
CA GLN A 233 0.48 16.94 5.60
C GLN A 233 1.50 16.75 4.48
N THR A 234 1.46 15.60 3.79
CA THR A 234 2.38 15.33 2.67
C THR A 234 2.14 16.28 1.52
N LEU A 235 0.89 16.66 1.25
CA LEU A 235 0.53 17.66 0.25
C LEU A 235 1.04 19.05 0.64
N SER A 236 0.87 19.46 1.90
CA SER A 236 1.41 20.72 2.44
C SER A 236 2.94 20.81 2.28
N ASP A 237 3.65 19.72 2.63
CA ASP A 237 5.11 19.63 2.50
C ASP A 237 5.54 19.76 1.03
N LEU A 238 4.79 19.14 0.11
CA LEU A 238 5.07 19.19 -1.32
C LEU A 238 4.78 20.57 -1.92
N GLU A 239 3.66 21.21 -1.57
CA GLU A 239 3.35 22.58 -2.01
C GLU A 239 4.40 23.59 -1.53
N ALA A 240 4.89 23.45 -0.29
CA ALA A 240 5.92 24.32 0.28
C ALA A 240 7.32 24.12 -0.35
N SER A 241 7.63 22.91 -0.82
CA SER A 241 8.96 22.55 -1.35
C SER A 241 9.06 22.58 -2.88
N ALA A 242 7.96 22.29 -3.59
CA ALA A 242 7.97 22.14 -5.05
C ALA A 242 7.70 23.45 -5.81
N GLY A 243 7.24 24.52 -5.15
CA GLY A 243 7.01 25.84 -5.77
C GLY A 243 6.05 25.81 -6.97
N GLY A 244 5.25 24.75 -7.11
CA GLY A 244 4.40 24.46 -8.27
C GLY A 244 3.28 23.48 -7.93
N THR A 245 2.39 23.25 -8.89
CA THR A 245 1.19 22.39 -8.73
C THR A 245 1.56 20.94 -8.44
N VAL A 246 0.94 20.33 -7.43
CA VAL A 246 1.16 18.92 -7.08
C VAL A 246 0.20 18.03 -7.89
N THR A 247 0.72 16.97 -8.51
CA THR A 247 -0.08 15.97 -9.23
C THR A 247 -0.34 14.74 -8.36
N ALA A 248 -1.37 13.97 -8.70
CA ALA A 248 -1.69 12.71 -8.02
C ALA A 248 -0.53 11.71 -8.06
N SER A 249 0.14 11.58 -9.20
CA SER A 249 1.33 10.75 -9.35
C SER A 249 2.48 11.19 -8.43
N LEU A 250 2.74 12.49 -8.30
CA LEU A 250 3.78 13.03 -7.43
C LEU A 250 3.48 12.80 -5.94
N LEU A 251 2.23 12.98 -5.55
CA LEU A 251 1.76 12.71 -4.20
C LEU A 251 1.89 11.22 -3.86
N LYS A 252 1.38 10.32 -4.73
CA LYS A 252 1.49 8.86 -4.53
C LYS A 252 2.94 8.42 -4.40
N ARG A 253 3.83 8.86 -5.27
CA ARG A 253 5.26 8.54 -5.20
C ARG A 253 5.91 9.02 -3.90
N THR A 254 5.48 10.18 -3.39
CA THR A 254 6.01 10.73 -2.14
C THR A 254 5.47 9.97 -0.92
N LEU A 255 4.20 9.57 -0.94
CA LEU A 255 3.62 8.70 0.07
C LEU A 255 4.36 7.36 0.12
N LEU A 256 4.55 6.70 -1.03
CA LEU A 256 5.27 5.42 -1.14
C LEU A 256 6.75 5.51 -0.71
N ARG A 257 7.37 6.67 -0.89
CA ARG A 257 8.74 6.91 -0.42
C ARG A 257 8.82 7.11 1.10
N LYS A 258 7.82 7.77 1.69
CA LYS A 258 7.72 7.93 3.16
C LYS A 258 7.24 6.65 3.84
N ASP A 259 6.45 5.84 3.13
CA ASP A 259 5.87 4.59 3.59
C ASP A 259 5.70 3.61 2.43
N PRO A 260 6.66 2.70 2.25
CA PRO A 260 6.59 1.70 1.21
C PRO A 260 5.36 0.79 1.31
N THR A 261 4.85 0.55 2.52
CA THR A 261 3.74 -0.39 2.77
C THR A 261 2.37 0.18 2.42
N PHE A 262 2.28 1.47 2.12
CA PHE A 262 1.02 2.12 1.78
C PHE A 262 0.34 1.44 0.58
N SER A 263 -0.90 1.02 0.79
CA SER A 263 -1.80 0.46 -0.22
C SER A 263 -3.19 1.06 -0.06
N GLU A 264 -3.83 1.45 -1.17
CA GLU A 264 -5.18 2.00 -1.15
C GLU A 264 -6.24 0.98 -0.72
N ALA A 265 -5.97 -0.31 -0.96
CA ALA A 265 -6.84 -1.41 -0.61
C ALA A 265 -7.02 -1.54 0.91
N ASP A 266 -6.00 -1.18 1.70
CA ASP A 266 -6.05 -1.18 3.17
C ASP A 266 -7.10 -0.21 3.71
N TYR A 267 -7.42 0.82 2.92
CA TYR A 267 -8.42 1.82 3.24
C TYR A 267 -9.73 1.59 2.48
N GLY A 268 -9.89 0.43 1.84
CA GLY A 268 -11.10 0.04 1.11
C GLY A 268 -11.23 0.60 -0.31
N TYR A 269 -10.16 1.17 -0.87
CA TYR A 269 -10.18 1.76 -2.22
C TYR A 269 -9.45 0.86 -3.22
N ARG A 270 -10.00 0.72 -4.43
CA ARG A 270 -9.40 -0.11 -5.50
C ARG A 270 -8.30 0.59 -6.27
N ALA A 271 -8.24 1.92 -6.20
CA ALA A 271 -7.24 2.72 -6.87
C ALA A 271 -7.00 4.05 -6.17
N PHE A 272 -5.80 4.63 -6.34
CA PHE A 272 -5.46 5.97 -5.82
C PHE A 272 -6.45 7.05 -6.23
N GLY A 273 -6.89 7.03 -7.49
CA GLY A 273 -7.89 7.99 -7.97
C GLY A 273 -9.25 7.86 -7.28
N GLU A 274 -9.59 6.69 -6.73
CA GLU A 274 -10.82 6.50 -5.94
C GLU A 274 -10.68 7.09 -4.54
N LEU A 275 -9.55 6.83 -3.88
CA LEU A 275 -9.19 7.47 -2.62
C LEU A 275 -9.20 9.00 -2.74
N LEU A 276 -8.58 9.56 -3.77
CA LEU A 276 -8.53 11.00 -3.97
C LEU A 276 -9.91 11.63 -4.22
N ARG A 277 -10.77 10.94 -4.99
CA ARG A 277 -12.15 11.40 -5.20
C ARG A 277 -12.93 11.41 -3.90
N HIS A 278 -12.81 10.36 -3.08
CA HIS A 278 -13.42 10.32 -1.77
C HIS A 278 -12.93 11.46 -0.87
N LEU A 279 -11.62 11.71 -0.85
CA LEU A 279 -11.04 12.82 -0.08
C LEU A 279 -11.49 14.20 -0.61
N ALA A 280 -11.76 14.31 -1.91
CA ALA A 280 -12.31 15.53 -2.50
C ALA A 280 -13.79 15.72 -2.15
N ASP A 281 -14.58 14.65 -2.17
CA ASP A 281 -15.98 14.65 -1.74
C ASP A 281 -16.10 15.02 -0.25
N ASP A 282 -15.14 14.60 0.58
CA ASP A 282 -15.02 14.97 2.00
C ASP A 282 -14.40 16.36 2.24
N GLY A 283 -14.00 17.05 1.16
CA GLY A 283 -13.41 18.40 1.21
C GLY A 283 -11.99 18.46 1.79
N VAL A 284 -11.27 17.34 1.88
CA VAL A 284 -9.89 17.30 2.37
C VAL A 284 -8.90 17.83 1.32
N VAL A 285 -9.20 17.62 0.04
CA VAL A 285 -8.38 18.07 -1.11
C VAL A 285 -9.26 18.57 -2.24
N GLU A 286 -8.72 19.40 -3.12
CA GLU A 286 -9.38 19.82 -4.36
C GLU A 286 -8.70 19.15 -5.56
N LEU A 287 -9.52 18.56 -6.44
CA LEU A 287 -9.06 17.95 -7.68
C LEU A 287 -9.37 18.85 -8.86
N SER A 288 -8.36 19.15 -9.67
CA SER A 288 -8.51 19.90 -10.93
C SER A 288 -7.86 19.15 -12.10
N ALA A 289 -8.21 19.56 -13.33
CA ALA A 289 -7.67 18.94 -14.53
C ALA A 289 -6.15 19.11 -14.59
N GLY A 290 -5.43 18.00 -14.57
CA GLY A 290 -3.97 18.01 -14.63
C GLY A 290 -3.41 18.03 -16.05
N PRO A 291 -2.07 18.07 -16.18
CA PRO A 291 -1.39 18.15 -17.47
C PRO A 291 -1.51 16.88 -18.32
N ALA A 292 -1.88 15.74 -17.73
CA ALA A 292 -2.06 14.46 -18.41
C ALA A 292 -3.44 13.84 -18.11
N ALA A 293 -4.00 13.12 -19.08
CA ALA A 293 -5.25 12.40 -18.91
C ALA A 293 -5.07 11.27 -17.89
N GLY A 294 -5.80 11.37 -16.75
CA GLY A 294 -5.72 10.39 -15.66
C GLY A 294 -4.81 10.79 -14.49
N ASP A 295 -4.11 11.93 -14.56
CA ASP A 295 -3.27 12.45 -13.47
C ASP A 295 -3.74 13.86 -13.07
N PRO A 296 -4.77 13.97 -12.19
CA PRO A 296 -5.31 15.26 -11.78
C PRO A 296 -4.30 16.05 -10.93
N GLN A 297 -4.43 17.38 -10.99
CA GLN A 297 -3.78 18.24 -10.01
C GLN A 297 -4.54 18.18 -8.70
N ILE A 298 -3.79 18.14 -7.60
CA ILE A 298 -4.32 18.09 -6.24
C ILE A 298 -3.81 19.34 -5.52
N ALA A 299 -4.72 20.06 -4.90
CA ALA A 299 -4.40 21.16 -4.00
C ALA A 299 -5.09 20.95 -2.66
N LEU A 300 -4.54 21.53 -1.61
CA LEU A 300 -5.34 21.78 -0.42
C LEU A 300 -6.41 22.85 -0.75
N PRO A 301 -7.62 22.77 -0.17
CA PRO A 301 -8.60 23.83 -0.29
C PRO A 301 -7.93 25.16 0.07
N GLU A 302 -8.02 26.17 -0.81
CA GLU A 302 -7.29 27.42 -0.64
C GLU A 302 -7.56 28.05 0.74
N GLN A 303 -6.56 28.77 1.27
CA GLN A 303 -6.64 29.57 2.51
C GLN A 303 -7.83 30.55 2.55
N GLY A 304 -8.51 30.79 1.41
CA GLY A 304 -9.78 31.53 1.33
C GLY A 304 -10.93 30.89 2.12
N ASP A 305 -11.00 29.56 2.23
CA ASP A 305 -12.09 28.89 2.95
C ASP A 305 -11.96 29.05 4.48
N ARG A 306 -10.77 29.37 5.00
CA ARG A 306 -10.57 29.67 6.42
C ARG A 306 -11.17 31.02 6.83
N ALA A 307 -10.95 32.05 6.01
CA ALA A 307 -11.52 33.37 6.28
C ALA A 307 -13.05 33.35 6.18
N GLU A 308 -13.60 32.63 5.20
CA GLU A 308 -15.04 32.42 5.08
C GLU A 308 -15.60 31.56 6.22
N ALA A 309 -14.90 30.50 6.62
CA ALA A 309 -15.29 29.69 7.78
C ALA A 309 -15.26 30.49 9.08
N PHE A 310 -14.25 31.34 9.30
CA PHE A 310 -14.21 32.22 10.46
C PHE A 310 -15.33 33.26 10.42
N ALA A 311 -15.61 33.85 9.25
CA ALA A 311 -16.74 34.75 9.07
C ALA A 311 -18.09 34.06 9.33
N LEU A 312 -18.23 32.80 8.93
CA LEU A 312 -19.41 31.97 9.20
C LEU A 312 -19.59 31.68 10.70
N VAL A 313 -18.49 31.39 11.43
CA VAL A 313 -18.55 31.29 12.90
C VAL A 313 -19.06 32.59 13.49
N ARG A 314 -18.52 33.73 13.04
CA ARG A 314 -18.94 35.04 13.53
C ARG A 314 -20.43 35.30 13.28
N SER A 315 -20.94 34.99 12.09
CA SER A 315 -22.35 35.21 11.74
C SER A 315 -23.26 34.33 12.58
N VAL A 316 -22.93 33.06 12.77
CA VAL A 316 -23.74 32.11 13.56
C VAL A 316 -23.77 32.48 15.05
N VAL A 317 -22.65 32.95 15.61
CA VAL A 317 -22.63 33.42 17.01
C VAL A 317 -23.42 34.73 17.15
N ALA A 318 -23.34 35.64 16.16
CA ALA A 318 -24.13 36.87 16.15
C ALA A 318 -25.65 36.58 16.07
N GLU A 319 -26.08 35.63 15.23
CA GLU A 319 -27.47 35.18 15.13
C GLU A 319 -27.97 34.50 16.41
N ALA A 320 -27.07 33.87 17.18
CA ALA A 320 -27.38 33.28 18.48
C ALA A 320 -27.47 34.31 19.63
N GLY A 321 -27.40 35.62 19.33
CA GLY A 321 -27.44 36.69 20.33
C GLY A 321 -26.07 37.10 20.86
N GLY A 322 -25.00 36.84 20.12
CA GLY A 322 -23.62 37.26 20.45
C GLY A 322 -22.88 36.34 21.43
N ARG A 323 -23.52 35.26 21.91
CA ARG A 323 -22.91 34.27 22.81
C ARG A 323 -23.43 32.87 22.48
N ALA A 324 -22.52 31.91 22.31
CA ALA A 324 -22.88 30.51 22.03
C ALA A 324 -21.93 29.52 22.71
N ALA A 325 -22.46 28.42 23.24
CA ALA A 325 -21.68 27.33 23.80
C ALA A 325 -21.00 26.50 22.69
N LEU A 326 -19.74 26.10 22.91
CA LEU A 326 -18.91 25.39 21.94
C LEU A 326 -19.53 24.04 21.54
N SER A 327 -20.06 23.29 22.51
CA SER A 327 -20.72 21.99 22.30
C SER A 327 -21.89 22.05 21.32
N GLY A 328 -22.64 23.16 21.30
CA GLY A 328 -23.77 23.38 20.38
C GLY A 328 -23.41 24.14 19.10
N LEU A 329 -22.28 24.85 19.08
CA LEU A 329 -21.90 25.72 17.97
C LEU A 329 -21.60 24.94 16.68
N LYS A 330 -20.95 23.78 16.79
CA LYS A 330 -20.65 22.91 15.64
C LYS A 330 -21.92 22.48 14.90
N ASN A 331 -22.97 22.11 15.64
CA ASN A 331 -24.26 21.72 15.04
C ASN A 331 -24.95 22.89 14.34
N LYS A 332 -24.84 24.10 14.91
CA LYS A 332 -25.37 25.33 14.27
C LYS A 332 -24.61 25.67 12.98
N LEU A 333 -23.29 25.49 12.96
CA LEU A 333 -22.47 25.70 11.76
C LEU A 333 -22.83 24.72 10.65
N ARG A 334 -23.01 23.44 10.97
CA ARG A 334 -23.47 22.43 10.01
C ARG A 334 -24.88 22.70 9.50
N LYS A 335 -25.74 23.32 10.30
CA LYS A 335 -27.08 23.74 9.84
C LYS A 335 -27.01 24.89 8.84
N ALA A 336 -26.06 25.81 8.99
CA ALA A 336 -25.87 26.93 8.07
C ALA A 336 -25.09 26.53 6.79
N ARG A 337 -24.08 25.66 6.93
CA ARG A 337 -23.29 25.09 5.84
C ARG A 337 -23.13 23.58 6.07
N PRO A 338 -23.94 22.73 5.41
CA PRO A 338 -23.91 21.27 5.59
C PRO A 338 -22.55 20.62 5.35
N ALA A 339 -21.75 21.19 4.43
CA ALA A 339 -20.39 20.75 4.11
C ALA A 339 -19.32 21.23 5.11
N PHE A 340 -19.69 21.91 6.19
CA PHE A 340 -18.72 22.44 7.15
C PHE A 340 -18.04 21.31 7.94
N SER A 341 -16.71 21.25 7.83
CA SER A 341 -15.83 20.38 8.59
C SER A 341 -14.59 21.16 9.04
N GLU A 342 -14.25 21.09 10.32
CA GLU A 342 -12.99 21.69 10.80
C GLU A 342 -11.75 20.94 10.27
N LYS A 343 -11.93 19.66 9.90
CA LYS A 343 -10.85 18.81 9.38
C LYS A 343 -10.48 19.17 7.94
N SER A 344 -11.46 19.55 7.10
CA SER A 344 -11.19 20.04 5.74
C SER A 344 -10.36 21.33 5.74
N LEU A 345 -10.46 22.11 6.82
CA LEU A 345 -9.69 23.35 7.03
C LEU A 345 -8.30 23.11 7.65
N GLY A 346 -7.94 21.85 7.92
CA GLY A 346 -6.65 21.43 8.47
C GLY A 346 -6.56 21.39 10.00
N PHE A 347 -7.67 21.45 10.73
CA PHE A 347 -7.68 21.42 12.19
C PHE A 347 -7.99 20.01 12.75
N ARG A 348 -7.28 19.61 13.82
CA ARG A 348 -7.45 18.29 14.44
C ARG A 348 -8.72 18.19 15.28
N GLY A 349 -9.33 19.32 15.64
CA GLY A 349 -10.58 19.36 16.39
C GLY A 349 -11.20 20.76 16.44
N PHE A 350 -12.49 20.81 16.76
CA PHE A 350 -13.28 22.04 16.73
C PHE A 350 -12.77 23.11 17.71
N LEU A 351 -12.28 22.71 18.89
CA LEU A 351 -11.65 23.64 19.84
C LEU A 351 -10.40 24.31 19.26
N GLN A 352 -9.59 23.57 18.50
CA GLN A 352 -8.39 24.11 17.85
C GLN A 352 -8.78 25.13 16.76
N PHE A 353 -9.81 24.82 15.99
CA PHE A 353 -10.39 25.73 15.01
C PHE A 353 -10.90 27.03 15.66
N CYS A 354 -11.65 26.93 16.76
CA CYS A 354 -12.14 28.12 17.48
C CYS A 354 -11.01 28.94 18.11
N LYS A 355 -9.95 28.31 18.63
CA LYS A 355 -8.75 29.01 19.09
C LYS A 355 -8.05 29.77 17.96
N ALA A 356 -7.95 29.18 16.78
CA ALA A 356 -7.41 29.87 15.60
C ALA A 356 -8.29 31.06 15.17
N ALA A 357 -9.62 30.93 15.26
CA ALA A 357 -10.54 32.03 15.01
C ALA A 357 -10.40 33.16 16.05
N GLN A 358 -10.07 32.83 17.30
CA GLN A 358 -9.75 33.82 18.35
C GLN A 358 -8.43 34.53 18.09
N GLU A 359 -7.38 33.80 17.71
CA GLU A 359 -6.10 34.41 17.32
C GLU A 359 -6.25 35.34 16.10
N ALA A 360 -7.16 35.00 15.18
CA ALA A 360 -7.53 35.85 14.06
C ALA A 360 -8.42 37.05 14.45
N GLY A 361 -8.81 37.17 15.73
CA GLY A 361 -9.63 38.28 16.24
C GLY A 361 -11.09 38.25 15.79
N VAL A 362 -11.59 37.09 15.37
CA VAL A 362 -12.94 36.93 14.82
C VAL A 362 -13.98 36.59 15.90
N VAL A 363 -13.55 35.87 16.93
CA VAL A 363 -14.35 35.47 18.10
C VAL A 363 -13.51 35.56 19.38
N ALA A 364 -14.14 35.53 20.55
CA ALA A 364 -13.45 35.30 21.82
C ALA A 364 -13.94 34.00 22.46
N LEU A 365 -13.03 33.21 23.05
CA LEU A 365 -13.38 32.06 23.88
C LEU A 365 -13.11 32.36 25.35
N ALA A 366 -14.08 32.03 26.20
CA ALA A 366 -13.94 32.00 27.64
C ALA A 366 -14.55 30.72 28.20
N TRP A 367 -13.89 30.10 29.17
CA TRP A 367 -14.48 29.01 29.94
C TRP A 367 -15.58 29.55 30.86
N ASP A 368 -16.69 28.83 30.98
CA ASP A 368 -17.80 29.19 31.85
C ASP A 368 -18.16 28.02 32.77
N ASP A 369 -18.00 28.27 34.07
CA ASP A 369 -18.18 27.25 35.11
C ASP A 369 -19.66 26.85 35.32
N ASP A 370 -20.61 27.72 34.96
CA ASP A 370 -22.04 27.42 35.08
C ASP A 370 -22.53 26.52 33.92
N ALA A 371 -21.90 26.65 32.76
CA ALA A 371 -22.19 25.86 31.56
C ALA A 371 -21.32 24.60 31.41
N ASP A 372 -20.24 24.46 32.20
CA ASP A 372 -19.19 23.43 32.06
C ASP A 372 -18.69 23.31 30.60
N ASP A 373 -18.60 24.44 29.90
CA ASP A 373 -18.25 24.51 28.48
C ASP A 373 -17.55 25.83 28.13
N TYR A 374 -16.86 25.85 26.99
CA TYR A 374 -16.34 27.08 26.42
C TYR A 374 -17.47 27.89 25.77
N LEU A 375 -17.55 29.18 26.10
CA LEU A 375 -18.43 30.13 25.45
C LEU A 375 -17.66 30.92 24.41
N VAL A 376 -18.22 30.92 23.21
CA VAL A 376 -17.75 31.68 22.05
C VAL A 376 -18.59 32.95 21.94
N THR A 377 -17.94 34.11 21.91
CA THR A 377 -18.56 35.42 21.77
C THR A 377 -17.99 36.19 20.58
N VAL A 378 -18.74 37.17 20.07
CA VAL A 378 -18.37 38.01 18.91
C VAL A 378 -18.57 39.49 19.16
#